data_AF-A0A453HK69-F1
#
_entry.id   AF-A0A453HK69-F1
#
_cell.length_a   1.000
_cell.length_b   1.000
_cell.length_c   1.000
_cell.angle_alpha   90.00
_cell.angle_beta   90.00
_cell.angle_gamma   90.00
#
_symmetry.space_group_name_H-M   'P 1'
#
loop_
_entity.id
_entity.type
_entity.pdbx_description
1 polymer ?
#
loop_
_entity_poly.entity_id
_entity_poly.type
_entity_poly.pdbx_seq_one_letter_code
_entity_poly.pdbx_strand_id
1 'polypeptide(L)'
;SMLAAGARPNGHTFPSLLRSASASGPATGALHSQCLRRGLTADRFVACSLVSSYGRAGRLACDASKVFDEMASPDLSSSNAMLDVLCLAGDVAVAREFFERMVVRDVVSWTTLISGLSRNGCHWDAVEIFRGLLVDNKGQLGEATLVSVLSACANLDGAEGLAVGTAVHAYVLRHEVDLTAFLGTALIDMYGKYGKLDCCRRAFQIVCEKEVCTWNALLSALANHGKETEALVKFNMMIVGGFLPNQITFLALLTGCARAGLVEIGLYWFETMVTEYKVTPMMAHYGCVVDLLSHAGRFMEAIEKIERMPFLPDASVWGALLGACKLHGNVELVAEIGRKLVALGPQQSDRYVTIRNIYLENGNWCAATRMGEVMHEAGIKKTAGQSSLITN
;
A
#
# COMPACT_ATOMS: atom_id res chain seq x y z
N SER A 1 38.66 -7.26 1.02
CA SER A 1 37.77 -6.81 2.12
C SER A 1 38.59 -5.97 3.11
N MET A 2 38.00 -5.06 3.90
CA MET A 2 38.73 -4.21 4.87
C MET A 2 39.68 -5.00 5.80
N LEU A 3 39.30 -6.22 6.16
CA LEU A 3 40.13 -7.15 6.94
C LEU A 3 41.37 -7.64 6.18
N ALA A 4 41.27 -7.80 4.85
CA ALA A 4 42.41 -8.13 3.98
C ALA A 4 43.37 -6.94 3.78
N ALA A 5 42.97 -5.72 4.14
CA ALA A 5 43.79 -4.51 4.11
C ALA A 5 44.33 -4.09 5.49
N GLY A 6 44.15 -4.91 6.54
CA GLY A 6 44.66 -4.64 7.89
C GLY A 6 43.94 -3.53 8.67
N ALA A 7 42.90 -2.92 8.11
CA ALA A 7 42.14 -1.84 8.76
C ALA A 7 41.15 -2.43 9.78
N ARG A 8 41.31 -2.10 11.06
CA ARG A 8 40.40 -2.51 12.14
C ARG A 8 39.13 -1.63 12.11
N PRO A 9 37.92 -2.23 12.09
CA PRO A 9 36.69 -1.45 12.19
C PRO A 9 36.61 -0.68 13.51
N ASN A 10 36.33 0.62 13.41
CA ASN A 10 36.15 1.59 14.50
C ASN A 10 34.77 2.28 14.40
N GLY A 11 34.48 3.23 15.29
CA GLY A 11 33.20 3.96 15.36
C GLY A 11 32.74 4.65 14.07
N HIS A 12 33.66 4.95 13.13
CA HIS A 12 33.31 5.54 11.84
C HIS A 12 33.00 4.51 10.74
N THR A 13 33.52 3.28 10.88
CA THR A 13 33.35 2.22 9.87
C THR A 13 32.10 1.36 10.11
N PHE A 14 31.71 1.18 11.37
CA PHE A 14 30.54 0.37 11.73
C PHE A 14 29.20 0.92 11.22
N PRO A 15 28.94 2.25 11.23
CA PRO A 15 27.73 2.82 10.65
C PRO A 15 27.49 2.42 9.19
N SER A 16 28.54 2.46 8.37
CA SER A 16 28.47 2.07 6.95
C SER A 16 28.24 0.57 6.78
N LEU A 17 28.89 -0.26 7.60
CA LEU A 17 28.70 -1.72 7.59
C LEU A 17 27.28 -2.11 8.02
N LEU A 18 26.77 -1.49 9.08
CA LEU A 18 25.40 -1.71 9.56
C LEU A 18 24.36 -1.28 8.53
N ARG A 19 24.60 -0.17 7.83
CA ARG A 19 23.73 0.27 6.73
C ARG A 19 23.72 -0.72 5.57
N SER A 20 24.85 -1.37 5.28
CA SER A 20 24.91 -2.42 4.24
C SER A 20 24.25 -3.74 4.69
N ALA A 21 24.27 -4.03 5.98
CA ALA A 21 23.72 -5.25 6.57
C ALA A 21 22.23 -5.15 6.92
N SER A 22 21.62 -3.96 6.82
CA SER A 22 20.26 -3.69 7.29
C SER A 22 19.15 -4.47 6.56
N ALA A 23 19.48 -5.13 5.44
CA ALA A 23 18.58 -6.04 4.72
C ALA A 23 18.59 -7.48 5.27
N SER A 24 19.49 -7.80 6.22
CA SER A 24 19.67 -9.14 6.80
C SER A 24 19.75 -9.07 8.33
N GLY A 25 18.72 -9.58 9.01
CA GLY A 25 18.69 -9.69 10.47
C GLY A 25 19.86 -10.46 11.08
N PRO A 26 20.25 -11.64 10.56
CA PRO A 26 21.41 -12.38 11.06
C PRO A 26 22.72 -11.59 10.93
N ALA A 27 22.91 -10.85 9.83
CA ALA A 27 24.11 -10.02 9.64
C ALA A 27 24.14 -8.84 10.61
N THR A 28 22.98 -8.23 10.87
CA THR A 28 22.83 -7.13 11.84
C THR A 28 23.16 -7.60 13.26
N GLY A 29 22.65 -8.76 13.69
CA GLY A 29 22.98 -9.36 14.99
C GLY A 29 24.47 -9.73 15.12
N ALA A 30 25.08 -10.27 14.06
CA ALA A 30 26.51 -10.57 14.04
C ALA A 30 27.36 -9.30 14.20
N LEU A 31 27.01 -8.21 13.50
CA LEU A 31 27.69 -6.92 13.64
C LEU A 31 27.49 -6.31 15.03
N HIS A 32 26.28 -6.38 15.60
CA HIS A 32 26.03 -5.94 16.97
C HIS A 32 26.90 -6.69 17.99
N SER A 33 27.02 -8.02 17.87
CA SER A 33 27.91 -8.81 18.74
C SER A 33 29.39 -8.40 18.63
N GLN A 34 29.82 -7.90 17.46
CA GLN A 34 31.17 -7.39 17.26
C GLN A 34 31.33 -5.99 17.86
N CYS A 35 30.31 -5.13 17.78
CA CYS A 35 30.29 -3.85 18.48
C CYS A 35 30.41 -4.04 19.98
N LEU A 36 29.64 -4.97 20.57
CA LEU A 36 29.66 -5.30 22.00
C LEU A 36 31.05 -5.77 22.45
N ARG A 37 31.63 -6.76 21.74
CA ARG A 37 32.97 -7.28 22.06
C ARG A 37 34.08 -6.24 21.96
N ARG A 38 33.85 -5.16 21.22
CA ARG A 38 34.82 -4.06 21.02
C ARG A 38 34.53 -2.84 21.90
N GLY A 39 33.50 -2.88 22.74
CA GLY A 39 33.09 -1.75 23.58
C GLY A 39 32.59 -0.54 22.79
N LEU A 40 32.14 -0.75 21.55
CA LEU A 40 31.72 0.32 20.64
C LEU A 40 30.22 0.63 20.72
N THR A 41 29.43 -0.10 21.51
CA THR A 41 27.99 0.15 21.68
C THR A 41 27.70 1.45 22.44
N ALA A 42 28.65 1.93 23.23
CA ALA A 42 28.56 3.24 23.89
C ALA A 42 28.77 4.42 22.91
N ASP A 43 29.27 4.17 21.69
CA ASP A 43 29.40 5.21 20.68
C ASP A 43 28.02 5.55 20.09
N ARG A 44 27.61 6.81 20.23
CA ARG A 44 26.30 7.31 19.80
C ARG A 44 25.97 7.04 18.33
N PHE A 45 26.97 7.12 17.44
CA PHE A 45 26.75 6.95 16.00
C PHE A 45 26.60 5.48 15.64
N VAL A 46 27.34 4.61 16.33
CA VAL A 46 27.19 3.16 16.22
C VAL A 46 25.83 2.73 16.77
N ALA A 47 25.41 3.22 17.94
CA ALA A 47 24.10 2.93 18.54
C ALA A 47 22.93 3.39 17.66
N CYS A 48 22.95 4.63 17.15
CA CYS A 48 21.92 5.13 16.22
C CYS A 48 21.85 4.30 14.92
N SER A 49 23.00 3.86 14.40
CA SER A 49 23.06 3.00 13.22
C SER A 49 22.56 1.59 13.50
N LEU A 50 22.81 1.06 14.71
CA LEU A 50 22.28 -0.23 15.18
C LEU A 50 20.75 -0.20 15.23
N VAL A 51 20.16 0.81 15.90
CA VAL A 51 18.69 1.01 15.95
C VAL A 51 18.10 1.03 14.54
N SER A 52 18.66 1.85 13.64
CA SER A 52 18.21 1.94 12.25
C SER A 52 18.34 0.61 11.48
N SER A 53 19.43 -0.12 11.70
CA SER A 53 19.66 -1.41 11.04
C SER A 53 18.71 -2.49 11.53
N TYR A 54 18.38 -2.51 12.83
CA TYR A 54 17.42 -3.43 13.42
C TYR A 54 15.99 -3.18 12.95
N GLY A 55 15.59 -1.91 12.78
CA GLY A 55 14.27 -1.58 12.23
C GLY A 55 14.07 -2.10 10.80
N ARG A 56 15.08 -1.93 9.95
CA ARG A 56 15.04 -2.38 8.54
C ARG A 56 15.18 -3.89 8.37
N ALA A 57 15.76 -4.59 9.35
CA ALA A 57 15.96 -6.02 9.33
C ALA A 57 14.69 -6.86 9.59
N GLY A 58 13.51 -6.23 9.74
CA GLY A 58 12.21 -6.89 9.73
C GLY A 58 11.83 -7.59 11.04
N ARG A 59 11.23 -6.83 11.96
CA ARG A 59 10.67 -7.28 13.26
C ARG A 59 11.69 -7.55 14.38
N LEU A 60 12.75 -6.73 14.46
CA LEU A 60 13.62 -6.66 15.64
C LEU A 60 13.39 -5.38 16.44
N ALA A 61 12.13 -4.94 16.54
CA ALA A 61 11.75 -3.76 17.31
C ALA A 61 12.19 -3.88 18.77
N CYS A 62 12.03 -5.07 19.38
CA CYS A 62 12.48 -5.33 20.74
C CYS A 62 13.99 -5.17 20.91
N ASP A 63 14.80 -5.59 19.93
CA ASP A 63 16.26 -5.46 20.03
C ASP A 63 16.72 -4.03 19.73
N ALA A 64 16.01 -3.31 18.84
CA ALA A 64 16.21 -1.88 18.66
C ALA A 64 15.87 -1.09 19.94
N SER A 65 14.75 -1.41 20.61
CA SER A 65 14.37 -0.80 21.89
C SER A 65 15.44 -1.03 22.95
N LYS A 66 15.95 -2.26 23.10
CA LYS A 66 17.04 -2.54 24.06
C LYS A 66 18.28 -1.70 23.77
N VAL A 67 18.71 -1.65 22.50
CA VAL A 67 19.87 -0.83 22.11
C VAL A 67 19.62 0.65 22.43
N PHE A 68 18.41 1.14 22.21
CA PHE A 68 18.02 2.52 22.51
C PHE A 68 17.98 2.80 24.03
N ASP A 69 17.43 1.89 24.82
CA ASP A 69 17.33 1.99 26.28
C ASP A 69 18.70 1.92 26.97
N GLU A 70 19.66 1.21 26.38
CA GLU A 70 21.06 1.15 26.83
C GLU A 70 21.87 2.41 26.47
N MET A 71 21.34 3.32 25.64
CA MET A 71 22.03 4.56 25.30
C MET A 71 22.06 5.50 26.51
N ALA A 72 23.26 5.89 26.94
CA ALA A 72 23.44 6.81 28.08
C ALA A 72 22.77 8.19 27.87
N SER A 73 22.64 8.62 26.61
CA SER A 73 21.96 9.86 26.22
C SER A 73 21.48 9.77 24.76
N PRO A 74 20.22 9.37 24.53
CA PRO A 74 19.62 9.43 23.20
C PRO A 74 19.54 10.87 22.69
N ASP A 75 19.98 11.10 21.46
CA ASP A 75 19.78 12.36 20.77
C ASP A 75 18.53 12.32 19.87
N LEU A 76 18.23 13.45 19.23
CA LEU A 76 17.09 13.57 18.33
C LEU A 76 17.18 12.60 17.14
N SER A 77 18.39 12.35 16.64
CA SER A 77 18.62 11.42 15.52
C SER A 77 18.31 9.98 15.94
N SER A 78 18.79 9.52 17.09
CA SER A 78 18.47 8.19 17.61
C SER A 78 16.97 8.06 17.93
N SER A 79 16.34 9.13 18.40
CA SER A 79 14.90 9.14 18.70
C SER A 79 14.07 9.04 17.42
N ASN A 80 14.45 9.77 16.36
CA ASN A 80 13.83 9.66 15.04
C ASN A 80 14.03 8.27 14.42
N ALA A 81 15.20 7.66 14.61
CA ALA A 81 15.45 6.28 14.18
C ALA A 81 14.58 5.28 14.94
N MET A 82 14.42 5.45 16.25
CA MET A 82 13.56 4.60 17.07
C MET A 82 12.09 4.73 16.66
N LEU A 83 11.65 5.95 16.37
CA LEU A 83 10.29 6.23 15.87
C LEU A 83 10.02 5.54 14.53
N ASP A 84 10.99 5.56 13.60
CA ASP A 84 10.91 4.84 12.32
C ASP A 84 10.80 3.33 12.52
N VAL A 85 11.59 2.77 13.45
CA VAL A 85 11.53 1.35 13.81
C VAL A 85 10.15 0.94 14.31
N LEU A 86 9.56 1.72 15.24
CA LEU A 86 8.21 1.45 15.76
C LEU A 86 7.17 1.49 14.64
N CYS A 87 7.27 2.46 13.73
CA CYS A 87 6.41 2.54 12.56
C CYS A 87 6.61 1.37 11.58
N LEU A 88 7.84 0.87 11.40
CA LEU A 88 8.15 -0.30 10.57
C LEU A 88 7.63 -1.60 11.16
N ALA A 89 7.58 -1.71 12.50
CA ALA A 89 7.01 -2.85 13.21
C ALA A 89 5.48 -2.91 13.14
N GLY A 90 4.82 -1.79 12.84
CA GLY A 90 3.36 -1.67 12.88
C GLY A 90 2.81 -1.26 14.25
N ASP A 91 3.68 -1.03 15.23
CA ASP A 91 3.33 -0.60 16.59
C ASP A 91 3.04 0.91 16.66
N VAL A 92 2.11 1.38 15.81
CA VAL A 92 1.81 2.79 15.61
C VAL A 92 1.31 3.51 16.86
N ALA A 93 0.63 2.80 17.76
CA ALA A 93 0.19 3.37 19.05
C ALA A 93 1.40 3.70 19.94
N VAL A 94 2.38 2.80 20.00
CA VAL A 94 3.63 3.01 20.76
C VAL A 94 4.47 4.10 20.10
N ALA A 95 4.51 4.14 18.76
CA ALA A 95 5.18 5.21 18.02
C ALA A 95 4.60 6.60 18.36
N ARG A 96 3.27 6.72 18.43
CA ARG A 96 2.57 7.96 18.82
C ARG A 96 2.91 8.36 20.25
N GLU A 97 2.80 7.44 21.21
CA GLU A 97 3.15 7.72 22.61
C GLU A 97 4.62 8.15 22.73
N PHE A 98 5.53 7.44 22.06
CA PHE A 98 6.95 7.78 22.04
C PHE A 98 7.17 9.20 21.51
N PHE A 99 6.51 9.56 20.42
CA PHE A 99 6.57 10.90 19.82
C PHE A 99 6.04 11.99 20.77
N GLU A 100 4.95 11.74 21.48
CA GLU A 100 4.37 12.66 22.47
C GLU A 100 5.29 12.89 23.68
N ARG A 101 6.14 11.91 24.01
CA ARG A 101 7.18 12.04 25.06
C ARG A 101 8.46 12.74 24.59
N MET A 102 8.67 12.93 23.28
CA MET A 102 9.85 13.63 22.78
C MET A 102 9.83 15.11 23.20
N VAL A 103 10.87 15.52 23.94
CA VAL A 103 11.01 16.91 24.43
C VAL A 103 11.29 17.89 23.28
N VAL A 104 12.06 17.45 22.29
CA VAL A 104 12.40 18.22 21.08
C VAL A 104 11.96 17.42 19.87
N ARG A 105 11.32 18.08 18.91
CA ARG A 105 10.85 17.49 17.65
C ARG A 105 11.31 18.39 16.51
N ASP A 106 11.80 17.79 15.44
CA ASP A 106 12.10 18.49 14.19
C ASP A 106 11.20 17.99 13.06
N VAL A 107 11.32 18.60 11.88
CA VAL A 107 10.56 18.20 10.68
C VAL A 107 10.74 16.71 10.37
N VAL A 108 11.91 16.13 10.69
CA VAL A 108 12.15 14.69 10.53
C VAL A 108 11.30 13.87 11.49
N SER A 109 11.23 14.23 12.78
CA SER A 109 10.35 13.56 13.76
C SER A 109 8.90 13.50 13.27
N TRP A 110 8.36 14.65 12.85
CA TRP A 110 6.98 14.75 12.34
C TRP A 110 6.79 13.93 11.06
N THR A 111 7.71 14.05 10.10
CA THR A 111 7.63 13.36 8.80
C THR A 111 7.70 11.85 8.97
N THR A 112 8.55 11.35 9.86
CA THR A 112 8.66 9.92 10.18
C THR A 112 7.33 9.39 10.72
N LEU A 113 6.70 10.09 11.67
CA LEU A 113 5.41 9.64 12.21
C LEU A 113 4.28 9.71 11.18
N ILE A 114 4.17 10.80 10.41
CA ILE A 114 3.14 10.95 9.36
C ILE A 114 3.26 9.83 8.32
N SER A 115 4.49 9.58 7.84
CA SER A 115 4.76 8.53 6.85
C SER A 115 4.48 7.14 7.42
N GLY A 116 4.87 6.91 8.67
CA GLY A 116 4.61 5.67 9.40
C GLY A 116 3.12 5.38 9.58
N LEU A 117 2.35 6.36 10.05
CA LEU A 117 0.90 6.26 10.22
C LEU A 117 0.20 6.01 8.87
N SER A 118 0.57 6.76 7.83
CA SER A 118 0.00 6.59 6.49
C SER A 118 0.24 5.20 5.93
N ARG A 119 1.45 4.64 6.09
CA ARG A 119 1.80 3.29 5.60
C ARG A 119 1.08 2.17 6.35
N ASN A 120 0.70 2.39 7.61
CA ASN A 120 0.01 1.41 8.44
C ASN A 120 -1.53 1.57 8.42
N GLY A 121 -2.09 2.39 7.52
CA GLY A 121 -3.54 2.55 7.37
C GLY A 121 -4.18 3.53 8.36
N CYS A 122 -3.41 4.13 9.26
CA CYS A 122 -3.90 5.12 10.23
C CYS A 122 -3.94 6.52 9.59
N HIS A 123 -4.74 6.66 8.53
CA HIS A 123 -4.72 7.86 7.66
C HIS A 123 -5.21 9.13 8.37
N TRP A 124 -6.26 9.03 9.19
CA TRP A 124 -6.77 10.19 9.94
C TRP A 124 -5.75 10.70 10.96
N ASP A 125 -5.17 9.75 11.70
CA ASP A 125 -4.09 9.97 12.63
C ASP A 125 -2.89 10.68 11.99
N ALA A 126 -2.52 10.32 10.76
CA ALA A 126 -1.47 10.98 10.00
C ALA A 126 -1.82 12.45 9.68
N VAL A 127 -3.08 12.72 9.34
CA VAL A 127 -3.60 14.08 9.10
C VAL A 127 -3.59 14.91 10.39
N GLU A 128 -3.95 14.34 11.53
CA GLU A 128 -3.91 15.05 12.82
C GLU A 128 -2.47 15.41 13.22
N ILE A 129 -1.51 14.50 13.05
CA ILE A 129 -0.10 14.80 13.27
C ILE A 129 0.39 15.88 12.29
N PHE A 130 -0.06 15.86 11.03
CA PHE A 130 0.26 16.92 10.08
C PHE A 130 -0.31 18.29 10.49
N ARG A 131 -1.53 18.34 11.02
CA ARG A 131 -2.11 19.59 11.57
C ARG A 131 -1.28 20.12 12.72
N GLY A 132 -0.82 19.25 13.62
CA GLY A 132 0.12 19.61 14.68
C GLY A 132 1.43 20.19 14.13
N LEU A 133 2.01 19.55 13.11
CA LEU A 133 3.20 20.06 12.43
C LEU A 133 2.98 21.48 11.87
N LEU A 134 1.84 21.77 11.26
CA LEU A 134 1.55 23.10 10.72
C LEU A 134 1.45 24.19 11.79
N VAL A 135 1.08 23.83 13.03
CA VAL A 135 1.02 24.77 14.16
C VAL A 135 2.41 25.00 14.76
N ASP A 136 3.20 23.93 14.91
CA ASP A 136 4.49 23.98 15.60
C ASP A 136 5.66 24.42 14.68
N ASN A 137 5.57 24.16 13.37
CA ASN A 137 6.64 24.44 12.43
C ASN A 137 6.40 25.74 11.64
N LYS A 138 7.40 26.63 11.66
CA LYS A 138 7.42 27.89 10.89
C LYS A 138 8.23 27.79 9.59
N GLY A 139 8.92 26.67 9.37
CA GLY A 139 9.76 26.44 8.19
C GLY A 139 9.00 25.78 7.04
N GLN A 140 9.64 25.71 5.87
CA GLN A 140 9.07 25.02 4.71
C GLN A 140 8.98 23.51 4.95
N LEU A 141 7.85 22.92 4.59
CA LEU A 141 7.64 21.48 4.61
C LEU A 141 8.50 20.78 3.55
N GLY A 142 9.05 19.62 3.92
CA GLY A 142 9.76 18.77 2.98
C GLY A 142 8.81 18.01 2.05
N GLU A 143 9.29 17.66 0.86
CA GLU A 143 8.53 16.88 -0.13
C GLU A 143 8.01 15.55 0.44
N ALA A 144 8.84 14.84 1.21
CA ALA A 144 8.45 13.59 1.85
C ALA A 144 7.23 13.75 2.77
N THR A 145 7.16 14.87 3.51
CA THR A 145 6.00 15.20 4.36
C THR A 145 4.75 15.40 3.52
N LEU A 146 4.85 16.17 2.43
CA LEU A 146 3.75 16.48 1.53
C LEU A 146 3.22 15.22 0.82
N VAL A 147 4.12 14.37 0.32
CA VAL A 147 3.76 13.07 -0.29
C VAL A 147 3.03 12.18 0.70
N SER A 148 3.54 12.06 1.93
CA SER A 148 2.94 11.19 2.94
C SER A 148 1.56 11.68 3.39
N VAL A 149 1.35 12.98 3.58
CA VAL A 149 0.02 13.50 3.93
C VAL A 149 -0.95 13.39 2.76
N LEU A 150 -0.51 13.61 1.51
CA LEU A 150 -1.35 13.42 0.33
C LEU A 150 -1.78 11.96 0.18
N SER A 151 -0.87 11.01 0.42
CA SER A 151 -1.18 9.58 0.45
C SER A 151 -2.20 9.24 1.54
N ALA A 152 -2.06 9.79 2.74
CA ALA A 152 -3.06 9.62 3.80
C ALA A 152 -4.42 10.20 3.37
N CYS A 153 -4.44 11.42 2.83
CA CYS A 153 -5.64 12.07 2.32
C CYS A 153 -6.33 11.24 1.24
N ALA A 154 -5.57 10.64 0.32
CA ALA A 154 -6.09 9.84 -0.77
C ALA A 154 -6.89 8.60 -0.26
N ASN A 155 -6.54 8.08 0.91
CA ASN A 155 -7.15 6.88 1.50
C ASN A 155 -8.14 7.20 2.64
N LEU A 156 -8.53 8.46 2.81
CA LEU A 156 -9.62 8.85 3.73
C LEU A 156 -10.97 8.80 3.00
N ASP A 157 -11.98 8.26 3.68
CA ASP A 157 -13.34 8.28 3.19
C ASP A 157 -13.98 9.68 3.36
N GLY A 158 -14.98 9.97 2.52
CA GLY A 158 -15.77 11.20 2.62
C GLY A 158 -15.05 12.47 2.14
N ALA A 159 -15.59 13.63 2.51
CA ALA A 159 -15.12 14.92 1.99
C ALA A 159 -13.84 15.46 2.67
N GLU A 160 -13.46 14.88 3.81
CA GLU A 160 -12.41 15.43 4.67
C GLU A 160 -11.00 15.29 4.07
N GLY A 161 -10.67 14.12 3.53
CA GLY A 161 -9.36 13.94 2.89
C GLY A 161 -9.21 14.80 1.62
N LEU A 162 -10.30 15.05 0.88
CA LEU A 162 -10.28 16.00 -0.24
C LEU A 162 -10.02 17.44 0.24
N ALA A 163 -10.64 17.85 1.36
CA ALA A 163 -10.45 19.18 1.93
C ALA A 163 -8.99 19.39 2.37
N VAL A 164 -8.42 18.43 3.11
CA VAL A 164 -7.03 18.49 3.57
C VAL A 164 -6.06 18.40 2.39
N GLY A 165 -6.26 17.47 1.46
CA GLY A 165 -5.42 17.33 0.28
C GLY A 165 -5.44 18.60 -0.60
N THR A 166 -6.58 19.28 -0.71
CA THR A 166 -6.68 20.56 -1.41
C THR A 166 -5.94 21.68 -0.66
N ALA A 167 -5.98 21.70 0.68
CA ALA A 167 -5.18 22.63 1.46
C ALA A 167 -3.67 22.38 1.30
N VAL A 168 -3.23 21.12 1.22
CA VAL A 168 -1.84 20.75 0.93
C VAL A 168 -1.43 21.21 -0.47
N HIS A 169 -2.29 21.00 -1.48
CA HIS A 169 -2.04 21.51 -2.83
C HIS A 169 -1.96 23.05 -2.86
N ALA A 170 -2.82 23.75 -2.13
CA ALA A 170 -2.73 25.21 -1.99
C ALA A 170 -1.43 25.66 -1.30
N TYR A 171 -0.94 24.89 -0.32
CA TYR A 171 0.37 25.12 0.29
C TYR A 171 1.49 25.00 -0.74
N VAL A 172 1.49 23.94 -1.57
CA VAL A 172 2.48 23.72 -2.65
C VAL A 172 2.53 24.92 -3.59
N LEU A 173 1.37 25.40 -4.04
CA LEU A 173 1.27 26.56 -4.93
C LEU A 173 1.74 27.86 -4.27
N ARG A 174 1.34 28.11 -3.02
CA ARG A 174 1.69 29.35 -2.28
C ARG A 174 3.18 29.46 -1.98
N HIS A 175 3.86 28.35 -1.80
CA HIS A 175 5.29 28.30 -1.48
C HIS A 175 6.16 27.95 -2.69
N GLU A 176 5.57 27.96 -3.90
CA GLU A 176 6.28 27.70 -5.16
C GLU A 176 7.10 26.40 -5.10
N VAL A 177 6.53 25.36 -4.48
CA VAL A 177 7.17 24.05 -4.39
C VAL A 177 7.06 23.35 -5.74
N ASP A 178 8.20 23.00 -6.33
CA ASP A 178 8.25 22.29 -7.60
C ASP A 178 7.55 20.93 -7.51
N LEU A 179 6.74 20.64 -8.53
CA LEU A 179 6.07 19.35 -8.66
C LEU A 179 6.99 18.35 -9.36
N THR A 180 7.81 17.69 -8.54
CA THR A 180 8.57 16.50 -8.93
C THR A 180 7.63 15.37 -9.39
N ALA A 181 8.20 14.33 -9.99
CA ALA A 181 7.47 13.12 -10.33
C ALA A 181 6.75 12.51 -9.10
N PHE A 182 7.38 12.49 -7.92
CA PHE A 182 6.81 11.89 -6.71
C PHE A 182 5.66 12.72 -6.13
N LEU A 183 5.87 14.02 -5.93
CA LEU A 183 4.84 14.92 -5.41
C LEU A 183 3.66 15.06 -6.38
N GLY A 184 3.96 15.17 -7.68
CA GLY A 184 2.94 15.17 -8.74
C GLY A 184 2.11 13.88 -8.77
N THR A 185 2.76 12.72 -8.66
CA THR A 185 2.07 11.42 -8.58
C THR A 185 1.15 11.34 -7.36
N ALA A 186 1.61 11.80 -6.18
CA ALA A 186 0.79 11.82 -4.96
C ALA A 186 -0.43 12.75 -5.09
N LEU A 187 -0.29 13.92 -5.72
CA LEU A 187 -1.41 14.81 -6.00
C LEU A 187 -2.42 14.20 -6.99
N ILE A 188 -1.93 13.55 -8.05
CA ILE A 188 -2.78 12.88 -9.03
C ILE A 188 -3.55 11.72 -8.38
N ASP A 189 -2.89 10.89 -7.55
CA ASP A 189 -3.56 9.80 -6.82
C ASP A 189 -4.63 10.34 -5.87
N MET A 190 -4.30 11.38 -5.08
CA MET A 190 -5.25 12.00 -4.15
C MET A 190 -6.49 12.52 -4.88
N TYR A 191 -6.32 13.36 -5.91
CA TYR A 191 -7.48 13.84 -6.68
C TYR A 191 -8.20 12.71 -7.44
N GLY A 192 -7.46 11.70 -7.87
CA GLY A 192 -7.97 10.54 -8.59
C GLY A 192 -8.92 9.73 -7.74
N LYS A 193 -8.59 9.44 -6.48
CA LYS A 193 -9.47 8.71 -5.56
C LYS A 193 -10.77 9.46 -5.24
N TYR A 194 -10.75 10.79 -5.32
CA TYR A 194 -11.95 11.63 -5.21
C TYR A 194 -12.66 11.94 -6.53
N GLY A 195 -12.23 11.37 -7.65
CA GLY A 195 -12.84 11.57 -8.97
C GLY A 195 -12.69 12.98 -9.54
N LYS A 196 -11.75 13.78 -9.02
CA LYS A 196 -11.47 15.13 -9.51
C LYS A 196 -10.52 15.10 -10.71
N LEU A 197 -10.96 14.48 -11.81
CA LEU A 197 -10.12 14.23 -12.99
C LEU A 197 -9.52 15.49 -13.63
N ASP A 198 -10.22 16.63 -13.59
CA ASP A 198 -9.66 17.89 -14.10
C ASP A 198 -8.47 18.37 -13.27
N CYS A 199 -8.48 18.13 -11.96
CA CYS A 199 -7.34 18.39 -11.10
C CYS A 199 -6.19 17.42 -11.43
N CYS A 200 -6.47 16.14 -11.66
CA CYS A 200 -5.47 15.16 -12.10
C CYS A 200 -4.78 15.61 -13.40
N ARG A 201 -5.56 16.03 -14.41
CA ARG A 201 -5.03 16.51 -15.70
C ARG A 201 -4.15 17.74 -15.54
N ARG A 202 -4.59 18.72 -14.77
CA ARG A 202 -3.81 19.94 -14.50
C ARG A 202 -2.53 19.61 -13.75
N ALA A 203 -2.61 18.83 -12.67
CA ALA A 203 -1.45 18.39 -11.90
C ALA A 203 -0.44 17.66 -12.80
N PHE A 204 -0.90 16.71 -13.62
CA PHE A 204 -0.07 16.01 -14.60
C PHE A 204 0.62 16.96 -15.56
N GLN A 205 -0.07 17.97 -16.08
CA GLN A 205 0.50 18.92 -17.03
C GLN A 205 1.68 19.70 -16.43
N ILE A 206 1.56 20.13 -15.17
CA ILE A 206 2.54 20.98 -14.48
C ILE A 206 3.68 20.21 -13.80
N VAL A 207 3.63 18.88 -13.73
CA VAL A 207 4.79 18.07 -13.27
C VAL A 207 6.00 18.36 -14.15
N CYS A 208 7.11 18.80 -13.53
CA CYS A 208 8.33 19.26 -14.18
C CYS A 208 8.96 18.17 -15.04
N GLU A 209 9.22 17.01 -14.43
CA GLU A 209 9.78 15.83 -15.07
C GLU A 209 8.86 14.64 -14.79
N LYS A 210 8.19 14.16 -15.84
CA LYS A 210 7.28 13.04 -15.73
C LYS A 210 8.08 11.75 -15.73
N GLU A 211 7.72 10.84 -14.85
CA GLU A 211 8.21 9.46 -14.86
C GLU A 211 7.05 8.49 -15.09
N VAL A 212 7.38 7.20 -15.26
CA VAL A 212 6.40 6.12 -15.41
C VAL A 212 5.35 6.15 -14.28
N CYS A 213 5.74 6.50 -13.05
CA CYS A 213 4.80 6.63 -11.92
C CYS A 213 3.74 7.72 -12.14
N THR A 214 4.12 8.86 -12.73
CA THR A 214 3.22 9.98 -13.02
C THR A 214 2.18 9.60 -14.08
N TRP A 215 2.60 8.88 -15.12
CA TRP A 215 1.70 8.32 -16.13
C TRP A 215 0.74 7.29 -15.54
N ASN A 216 1.26 6.37 -14.73
CA ASN A 216 0.46 5.33 -14.09
C ASN A 216 -0.60 5.89 -13.14
N ALA A 217 -0.30 6.94 -12.38
CA ALA A 217 -1.30 7.60 -11.55
C ALA A 217 -2.43 8.23 -12.38
N LEU A 218 -2.11 8.90 -13.50
CA LEU A 218 -3.13 9.45 -14.38
C LEU A 218 -3.96 8.36 -15.05
N LEU A 219 -3.33 7.30 -15.57
CA LEU A 219 -4.01 6.16 -16.18
C LEU A 219 -4.95 5.47 -15.20
N SER A 220 -4.50 5.26 -13.96
CA SER A 220 -5.31 4.65 -12.90
C SER A 220 -6.52 5.51 -12.54
N ALA A 221 -6.33 6.83 -12.41
CA ALA A 221 -7.43 7.76 -12.18
C ALA A 221 -8.46 7.74 -13.32
N LEU A 222 -8.01 7.73 -14.58
CA LEU A 222 -8.90 7.66 -15.74
C LEU A 222 -9.66 6.31 -15.80
N ALA A 223 -8.95 5.19 -15.59
CA ALA A 223 -9.53 3.85 -15.61
C ALA A 223 -10.59 3.66 -14.51
N ASN A 224 -10.31 4.10 -13.28
CA ASN A 224 -11.23 3.96 -12.16
C ASN A 224 -12.52 4.77 -12.33
N HIS A 225 -12.47 5.86 -13.10
CA HIS A 225 -13.59 6.78 -13.34
C HIS A 225 -14.20 6.68 -14.73
N GLY A 226 -14.02 5.54 -15.41
CA GLY A 226 -14.73 5.22 -16.65
C GLY A 226 -14.33 6.10 -17.84
N LYS A 227 -13.04 6.47 -17.92
CA LYS A 227 -12.46 7.27 -19.02
C LYS A 227 -11.46 6.42 -19.81
N GLU A 228 -11.89 5.25 -20.26
CA GLU A 228 -11.04 4.23 -20.88
C GLU A 228 -10.44 4.72 -22.20
N THR A 229 -11.23 5.42 -23.01
CA THR A 229 -10.78 6.01 -24.28
C THR A 229 -9.65 7.02 -24.06
N GLU A 230 -9.79 7.89 -23.07
CA GLU A 230 -8.75 8.83 -22.68
C GLU A 230 -7.53 8.12 -22.10
N ALA A 231 -7.73 7.09 -21.28
CA ALA A 231 -6.64 6.28 -20.73
C ALA A 231 -5.79 5.66 -21.85
N LEU A 232 -6.43 5.11 -22.89
CA LEU A 232 -5.71 4.57 -24.07
C LEU A 232 -4.94 5.65 -24.83
N VAL A 233 -5.51 6.84 -25.00
CA VAL A 233 -4.79 7.98 -25.60
C VAL A 233 -3.57 8.35 -24.76
N LYS A 234 -3.71 8.45 -23.44
CA LYS A 234 -2.59 8.76 -22.53
C LYS A 234 -1.54 7.65 -22.51
N PHE A 235 -1.94 6.39 -22.62
CA PHE A 235 -1.02 5.27 -22.76
C PHE A 235 -0.22 5.38 -24.05
N ASN A 236 -0.85 5.67 -25.19
CA ASN A 236 -0.11 5.88 -26.44
C ASN A 236 0.86 7.07 -26.35
N MET A 237 0.45 8.17 -25.69
CA MET A 237 1.35 9.30 -25.44
C MET A 237 2.55 8.91 -24.55
N MET A 238 2.35 8.03 -23.56
CA MET A 238 3.42 7.47 -22.73
C MET A 238 4.44 6.70 -23.59
N ILE A 239 3.97 5.85 -24.50
CA ILE A 239 4.85 5.10 -25.43
C ILE A 239 5.62 6.03 -26.36
N VAL A 240 4.93 6.98 -27.01
CA VAL A 240 5.56 7.96 -27.91
C VAL A 240 6.59 8.82 -27.17
N GLY A 241 6.35 9.10 -25.89
CA GLY A 241 7.29 9.80 -25.01
C GLY A 241 8.50 8.96 -24.55
N GLY A 242 8.62 7.70 -24.98
CA GLY A 242 9.74 6.82 -24.63
C GLY A 242 9.63 6.18 -23.24
N PHE A 243 8.47 6.25 -22.58
CA PHE A 243 8.25 5.64 -21.27
C PHE A 243 7.80 4.19 -21.42
N LEU A 244 8.58 3.26 -20.86
CA LEU A 244 8.27 1.84 -20.90
C LEU A 244 7.13 1.49 -19.92
N PRO A 245 6.05 0.85 -20.38
CA PRO A 245 5.00 0.31 -19.51
C PRO A 245 5.54 -0.71 -18.52
N ASN A 246 5.00 -0.71 -17.31
CA ASN A 246 5.31 -1.71 -16.29
C ASN A 246 4.04 -2.40 -15.79
N GLN A 247 4.16 -3.22 -14.73
CA GLN A 247 3.02 -3.93 -14.16
C GLN A 247 1.86 -2.99 -13.79
N ILE A 248 2.16 -1.82 -13.23
CA ILE A 248 1.12 -0.88 -12.79
C ILE A 248 0.41 -0.25 -14.00
N THR A 249 1.12 -0.02 -15.10
CA THR A 249 0.54 0.47 -16.36
C THR A 249 -0.51 -0.50 -16.91
N PHE A 250 -0.17 -1.79 -17.02
CA PHE A 250 -1.09 -2.80 -17.53
C PHE A 250 -2.24 -3.08 -16.57
N LEU A 251 -2.00 -3.02 -15.25
CA LEU A 251 -3.08 -3.12 -14.28
C LEU A 251 -4.13 -2.02 -14.48
N ALA A 252 -3.71 -0.76 -14.73
CA ALA A 252 -4.64 0.34 -15.00
C ALA A 252 -5.45 0.10 -16.29
N LEU A 253 -4.81 -0.35 -17.37
CA LEU A 253 -5.49 -0.68 -18.62
C LEU A 253 -6.51 -1.81 -18.47
N LEU A 254 -6.13 -2.90 -17.80
CA LEU A 254 -7.00 -4.03 -17.54
C LEU A 254 -8.17 -3.67 -16.63
N THR A 255 -7.94 -2.84 -15.62
CA THR A 255 -9.00 -2.32 -14.75
C THR A 255 -10.01 -1.49 -15.54
N GLY A 256 -9.54 -0.62 -16.43
CA GLY A 256 -10.42 0.13 -17.34
C GLY A 256 -11.24 -0.80 -18.24
N CYS A 257 -10.60 -1.82 -18.82
CA CYS A 257 -11.28 -2.80 -19.68
C CYS A 257 -12.34 -3.60 -18.91
N ALA A 258 -12.03 -4.05 -17.69
CA ALA A 258 -12.96 -4.78 -16.81
C ALA A 258 -14.21 -3.95 -16.53
N ARG A 259 -14.03 -2.68 -16.15
CA ARG A 259 -15.15 -1.77 -15.83
C ARG A 259 -16.01 -1.41 -17.05
N ALA A 260 -15.40 -1.30 -18.22
CA ALA A 260 -16.12 -1.03 -19.47
C ALA A 260 -16.69 -2.28 -20.15
N GLY A 261 -16.41 -3.49 -19.62
CA GLY A 261 -16.81 -4.75 -20.25
C GLY A 261 -16.11 -5.02 -21.59
N LEU A 262 -14.94 -4.43 -21.83
CA LEU A 262 -14.18 -4.58 -23.09
C LEU A 262 -13.35 -5.86 -23.08
N VAL A 263 -14.02 -7.02 -23.16
CA VAL A 263 -13.40 -8.34 -22.94
C VAL A 263 -12.21 -8.59 -23.87
N GLU A 264 -12.41 -8.44 -25.18
CA GLU A 264 -11.38 -8.72 -26.17
C GLU A 264 -10.17 -7.78 -26.05
N ILE A 265 -10.41 -6.50 -25.75
CA ILE A 265 -9.34 -5.52 -25.56
C ILE A 265 -8.54 -5.82 -24.28
N GLY A 266 -9.22 -6.21 -23.20
CA GLY A 266 -8.55 -6.62 -21.97
C GLY A 266 -7.69 -7.87 -22.15
N LEU A 267 -8.20 -8.89 -22.86
CA LEU A 267 -7.41 -10.08 -23.19
C LEU A 267 -6.21 -9.74 -24.09
N TYR A 268 -6.41 -8.88 -25.08
CA TYR A 268 -5.32 -8.38 -25.93
C TYR A 268 -4.21 -7.73 -25.10
N TRP A 269 -4.54 -6.84 -24.16
CA TRP A 269 -3.54 -6.20 -23.30
C TRP A 269 -2.85 -7.18 -22.36
N PHE A 270 -3.58 -8.17 -21.83
CA PHE A 270 -3.01 -9.22 -20.97
C PHE A 270 -2.02 -10.12 -21.72
N GLU A 271 -2.24 -10.36 -23.01
CA GLU A 271 -1.30 -11.13 -23.83
C GLU A 271 -0.10 -10.25 -24.25
N THR A 272 -0.39 -9.05 -24.75
CA THR A 272 0.59 -8.07 -25.23
C THR A 272 1.60 -7.69 -24.14
N MET A 273 1.17 -7.56 -22.87
CA MET A 273 2.09 -7.27 -21.78
C MET A 273 3.20 -8.32 -21.66
N VAL A 274 2.92 -9.59 -21.94
CA VAL A 274 3.88 -10.70 -21.86
C VAL A 274 4.68 -10.83 -23.15
N THR A 275 4.00 -10.81 -24.29
CA THR A 275 4.61 -11.13 -25.59
C THR A 275 5.46 -10.00 -26.13
N GLU A 276 4.99 -8.76 -26.05
CA GLU A 276 5.68 -7.58 -26.61
C GLU A 276 6.48 -6.82 -25.56
N TYR A 277 5.86 -6.52 -24.41
CA TYR A 277 6.46 -5.68 -23.38
C TYR A 277 7.28 -6.44 -22.33
N LYS A 278 7.25 -7.77 -22.35
CA LYS A 278 7.98 -8.66 -21.43
C LYS A 278 7.72 -8.36 -19.94
N VAL A 279 6.51 -7.89 -19.63
CA VAL A 279 6.04 -7.62 -18.27
C VAL A 279 5.39 -8.88 -17.71
N THR A 280 5.93 -9.40 -16.61
CA THR A 280 5.37 -10.57 -15.92
C THR A 280 4.06 -10.22 -15.20
N PRO A 281 2.94 -10.93 -15.46
CA PRO A 281 1.69 -10.69 -14.77
C PRO A 281 1.75 -11.04 -13.27
N MET A 282 1.28 -10.12 -12.44
CA MET A 282 1.04 -10.30 -11.00
C MET A 282 -0.40 -10.73 -10.70
N MET A 283 -0.68 -11.16 -9.47
CA MET A 283 -2.01 -11.55 -8.97
C MET A 283 -3.13 -10.61 -9.41
N ALA A 284 -2.91 -9.30 -9.27
CA ALA A 284 -3.90 -8.28 -9.61
C ALA A 284 -4.32 -8.29 -11.09
N HIS A 285 -3.42 -8.62 -12.03
CA HIS A 285 -3.77 -8.69 -13.45
C HIS A 285 -4.69 -9.89 -13.74
N TYR A 286 -4.40 -11.04 -13.13
CA TYR A 286 -5.28 -12.20 -13.21
C TYR A 286 -6.64 -11.89 -12.57
N GLY A 287 -6.65 -11.18 -11.43
CA GLY A 287 -7.88 -10.68 -10.81
C GLY A 287 -8.74 -9.87 -11.79
N CYS A 288 -8.15 -8.89 -12.49
CA CYS A 288 -8.85 -8.10 -13.50
C CYS A 288 -9.34 -8.93 -14.70
N VAL A 289 -8.55 -9.88 -15.20
CA VAL A 289 -8.96 -10.73 -16.33
C VAL A 289 -10.09 -11.68 -15.93
N VAL A 290 -10.01 -12.27 -14.73
CA VAL A 290 -11.07 -13.11 -14.18
C VAL A 290 -12.34 -12.31 -13.98
N ASP A 291 -12.24 -11.11 -13.42
CA ASP A 291 -13.36 -10.17 -13.27
C ASP A 291 -14.01 -9.83 -14.62
N LEU A 292 -13.19 -9.50 -15.62
CA LEU A 292 -13.64 -9.18 -16.98
C LEU A 292 -14.37 -10.34 -17.65
N LEU A 293 -13.81 -11.55 -17.60
CA LEU A 293 -14.41 -12.76 -18.19
C LEU A 293 -15.68 -13.19 -17.44
N SER A 294 -15.66 -13.13 -16.12
CA SER A 294 -16.76 -13.57 -15.27
C SER A 294 -17.98 -12.68 -15.45
N HIS A 295 -17.81 -11.35 -15.52
CA HIS A 295 -18.90 -10.41 -15.79
C HIS A 295 -19.52 -10.61 -17.17
N ALA A 296 -18.72 -11.04 -18.16
CA ALA A 296 -19.19 -11.41 -19.49
C ALA A 296 -19.83 -12.81 -19.57
N GLY A 297 -19.93 -13.55 -18.46
CA GLY A 297 -20.47 -14.91 -18.41
C GLY A 297 -19.52 -16.00 -18.96
N ARG A 298 -18.27 -15.66 -19.29
CA ARG A 298 -17.26 -16.58 -19.84
C ARG A 298 -16.53 -17.34 -18.73
N PHE A 299 -17.31 -18.04 -17.88
CA PHE A 299 -16.80 -18.69 -16.68
C PHE A 299 -15.74 -19.77 -16.95
N MET A 300 -15.89 -20.54 -18.02
CA MET A 300 -14.91 -21.59 -18.38
C MET A 300 -13.53 -21.00 -18.67
N GLU A 301 -13.47 -19.90 -19.42
CA GLU A 301 -12.21 -19.21 -19.72
C GLU A 301 -11.63 -18.54 -18.47
N ALA A 302 -12.49 -18.01 -17.59
CA ALA A 302 -12.05 -17.46 -16.31
C ALA A 302 -11.37 -18.55 -15.45
N ILE A 303 -11.95 -19.74 -15.36
CA ILE A 303 -11.37 -20.89 -14.64
C ILE A 303 -10.05 -21.34 -15.30
N GLU A 304 -10.00 -21.45 -16.62
CA GLU A 304 -8.77 -21.79 -17.35
C GLU A 304 -7.65 -20.77 -17.07
N LYS A 305 -7.97 -19.47 -17.00
CA LYS A 305 -6.99 -18.43 -16.64
C LYS A 305 -6.50 -18.59 -15.20
N ILE A 306 -7.35 -18.99 -14.26
CA ILE A 306 -6.97 -19.27 -12.86
C ILE A 306 -6.04 -20.50 -12.79
N GLU A 307 -6.37 -21.57 -13.50
CA GLU A 307 -5.57 -22.81 -13.51
C GLU A 307 -4.18 -22.62 -14.12
N ARG A 308 -4.03 -21.67 -15.05
CA ARG A 308 -2.75 -21.30 -15.67
C ARG A 308 -1.92 -20.30 -14.87
N MET A 309 -2.36 -19.89 -13.68
CA MET A 309 -1.60 -18.96 -12.85
C MET A 309 -0.27 -19.60 -12.38
N PRO A 310 0.85 -18.86 -12.40
CA PRO A 310 2.15 -19.39 -11.96
C PRO A 310 2.30 -19.41 -10.42
N PHE A 311 1.25 -19.02 -9.69
CA PHE A 311 1.19 -18.98 -8.23
C PHE A 311 -0.22 -19.30 -7.75
N LEU A 312 -0.36 -19.66 -6.47
CA LEU A 312 -1.64 -20.02 -5.87
C LEU A 312 -2.58 -18.81 -5.83
N PRO A 313 -3.82 -18.91 -6.37
CA PRO A 313 -4.76 -17.79 -6.38
C PRO A 313 -5.20 -17.40 -4.96
N ASP A 314 -5.27 -16.09 -4.70
CA ASP A 314 -5.70 -15.55 -3.42
C ASP A 314 -7.21 -15.26 -3.39
N ALA A 315 -7.67 -14.70 -2.27
CA ALA A 315 -9.08 -14.39 -2.07
C ALA A 315 -9.63 -13.34 -3.04
N SER A 316 -8.78 -12.47 -3.62
CA SER A 316 -9.22 -11.44 -4.56
C SER A 316 -9.68 -12.06 -5.88
N VAL A 317 -8.93 -13.03 -6.40
CA VAL A 317 -9.24 -13.72 -7.67
C VAL A 317 -10.51 -14.55 -7.54
N TRP A 318 -10.63 -15.32 -6.45
CA TRP A 318 -11.86 -16.08 -6.18
C TRP A 318 -13.06 -15.18 -5.90
N GLY A 319 -12.84 -14.03 -5.25
CA GLY A 319 -13.87 -13.01 -5.01
C GLY A 319 -14.41 -12.41 -6.31
N ALA A 320 -13.55 -12.09 -7.27
CA ALA A 320 -13.95 -11.58 -8.59
C ALA A 320 -14.85 -12.57 -9.35
N LEU A 321 -14.53 -13.87 -9.28
CA LEU A 321 -15.36 -14.92 -9.86
C LEU A 321 -16.71 -15.07 -9.12
N LEU A 322 -16.69 -15.03 -7.78
CA LEU A 322 -17.89 -15.14 -6.94
C LEU A 322 -18.88 -13.98 -7.20
N GLY A 323 -18.38 -12.75 -7.34
CA GLY A 323 -19.19 -11.57 -7.59
C GLY A 323 -20.02 -11.68 -8.87
N ALA A 324 -19.43 -12.19 -9.96
CA ALA A 324 -20.15 -12.42 -11.20
C ALA A 324 -21.10 -13.64 -11.13
N CYS A 325 -20.77 -14.69 -10.36
CA CYS A 325 -21.70 -15.80 -10.13
C CYS A 325 -23.00 -15.34 -9.47
N LYS A 326 -22.94 -14.32 -8.60
CA LYS A 326 -24.13 -13.67 -8.02
C LYS A 326 -24.97 -13.00 -9.11
N LEU A 327 -24.35 -12.30 -10.06
CA LEU A 327 -25.04 -11.62 -11.16
C LEU A 327 -25.70 -12.59 -12.15
N HIS A 328 -25.03 -13.70 -12.47
CA HIS A 328 -25.49 -14.67 -13.48
C HIS A 328 -26.24 -15.87 -12.90
N GLY A 329 -26.39 -15.98 -11.58
CA GLY A 329 -27.13 -17.07 -10.93
C GLY A 329 -26.47 -18.46 -11.05
N ASN A 330 -25.14 -18.53 -11.20
CA ASN A 330 -24.42 -19.81 -11.35
C ASN A 330 -24.16 -20.48 -9.99
N VAL A 331 -25.17 -21.14 -9.44
CA VAL A 331 -25.16 -21.71 -8.08
C VAL A 331 -24.15 -22.87 -7.92
N GLU A 332 -23.90 -23.65 -8.96
CA GLU A 332 -22.96 -24.78 -8.89
C GLU A 332 -21.54 -24.29 -8.63
N LEU A 333 -21.12 -23.25 -9.35
CA LEU A 333 -19.79 -22.68 -9.22
C LEU A 333 -19.60 -21.94 -7.88
N VAL A 334 -20.67 -21.37 -7.31
CA VAL A 334 -20.65 -20.75 -5.96
C VAL A 334 -20.19 -21.75 -4.88
N ALA A 335 -20.62 -23.01 -4.97
CA ALA A 335 -20.25 -24.02 -3.98
C ALA A 335 -18.77 -24.41 -4.05
N GLU A 336 -18.19 -24.45 -5.24
CA GLU A 336 -16.75 -24.69 -5.39
C GLU A 336 -15.93 -23.48 -4.91
N ILE A 337 -16.26 -22.28 -5.39
CA ILE A 337 -15.54 -21.05 -5.03
C ILE A 337 -15.63 -20.81 -3.51
N GLY A 338 -16.81 -21.02 -2.93
CA GLY A 338 -17.03 -20.83 -1.50
C GLY A 338 -16.12 -21.70 -0.64
N ARG A 339 -15.92 -22.97 -1.01
CA ARG A 339 -14.98 -23.86 -0.31
C ARG A 339 -13.54 -23.34 -0.38
N LYS A 340 -13.10 -22.85 -1.55
CA LYS A 340 -11.74 -22.30 -1.72
C LYS A 340 -11.54 -21.02 -0.91
N LEU A 341 -12.51 -20.10 -0.92
CA LEU A 341 -12.47 -18.86 -0.14
C LEU A 341 -12.44 -19.08 1.37
N VAL A 342 -13.22 -20.04 1.87
CA VAL A 342 -13.23 -20.43 3.28
C VAL A 342 -11.87 -21.02 3.68
N ALA A 343 -11.30 -21.90 2.87
CA ALA A 343 -9.98 -22.48 3.13
C ALA A 343 -8.86 -21.43 3.19
N LEU A 344 -8.94 -20.36 2.38
CA LEU A 344 -7.97 -19.27 2.36
C LEU A 344 -8.09 -18.29 3.55
N GLY A 345 -9.16 -18.35 4.34
CA GLY A 345 -9.36 -17.41 5.44
C GLY A 345 -10.50 -17.81 6.36
N PRO A 346 -10.33 -18.88 7.16
CA PRO A 346 -11.42 -19.44 7.97
C PRO A 346 -11.94 -18.50 9.05
N GLN A 347 -11.20 -17.45 9.41
CA GLN A 347 -11.59 -16.51 10.46
C GLN A 347 -12.30 -15.25 9.91
N GLN A 348 -12.40 -15.08 8.59
CA GLN A 348 -13.02 -13.89 8.00
C GLN A 348 -14.53 -14.05 7.85
N SER A 349 -15.31 -13.40 8.74
CA SER A 349 -16.79 -13.47 8.76
C SER A 349 -17.45 -13.09 7.45
N ASP A 350 -16.90 -12.11 6.75
CA ASP A 350 -17.53 -11.51 5.57
C ASP A 350 -17.63 -12.50 4.40
N ARG A 351 -16.70 -13.45 4.31
CA ARG A 351 -16.70 -14.49 3.27
C ARG A 351 -17.90 -15.43 3.45
N TYR A 352 -18.13 -15.90 4.66
CA TYR A 352 -19.26 -16.77 5.00
C TYR A 352 -20.60 -16.07 4.77
N VAL A 353 -20.70 -14.81 5.21
CA VAL A 353 -21.92 -14.01 5.03
C VAL A 353 -22.21 -13.77 3.55
N THR A 354 -21.19 -13.44 2.75
CA THR A 354 -21.35 -13.20 1.31
C THR A 354 -21.81 -14.46 0.57
N ILE A 355 -21.16 -15.61 0.81
CA ILE A 355 -21.54 -16.88 0.18
C ILE A 355 -22.96 -17.29 0.59
N ARG A 356 -23.29 -17.16 1.88
CA ARG A 356 -24.63 -17.47 2.40
C ARG A 356 -25.70 -16.58 1.77
N ASN A 357 -25.45 -15.28 1.63
CA ASN A 357 -26.39 -14.34 1.01
C ASN A 357 -26.65 -14.70 -0.46
N ILE A 358 -25.62 -15.11 -1.20
CA ILE A 358 -25.77 -15.56 -2.60
C ILE A 358 -26.68 -16.80 -2.67
N TYR A 359 -26.55 -17.76 -1.76
CA TYR A 359 -27.46 -18.91 -1.73
C TYR A 359 -28.91 -18.53 -1.42
N LEU A 360 -29.13 -17.60 -0.48
CA LEU A 360 -30.46 -17.10 -0.13
C LEU A 360 -31.11 -16.38 -1.32
N GLU A 361 -30.37 -15.50 -2.00
CA GLU A 361 -30.84 -14.76 -3.17
C GLU A 361 -31.22 -15.69 -4.34
N ASN A 362 -30.50 -16.81 -4.49
CA ASN A 362 -30.79 -17.83 -5.51
C ASN A 362 -31.80 -18.91 -5.04
N GLY A 363 -32.44 -18.74 -3.88
CA GLY A 363 -33.45 -19.66 -3.36
C GLY A 363 -32.90 -21.03 -2.89
N ASN A 364 -31.58 -21.19 -2.77
CA ASN A 364 -30.95 -22.42 -2.28
C ASN A 364 -30.86 -22.43 -0.75
N TRP A 365 -32.01 -22.55 -0.09
CA TRP A 365 -32.13 -22.52 1.37
C TRP A 365 -31.28 -23.60 2.06
N CYS A 366 -31.19 -24.81 1.50
CA CYS A 366 -30.39 -25.88 2.07
C CYS A 366 -28.89 -25.55 2.11
N ALA A 367 -28.33 -24.99 1.02
CA ALA A 367 -26.93 -24.56 1.00
C ALA A 367 -26.68 -23.36 1.92
N ALA A 368 -27.63 -22.43 2.02
CA ALA A 368 -27.55 -21.29 2.94
C ALA A 368 -27.52 -21.73 4.42
N THR A 369 -28.36 -22.71 4.80
CA THR A 369 -28.37 -23.28 6.16
C THR A 369 -27.05 -23.97 6.48
N ARG A 370 -26.56 -24.84 5.58
CA ARG A 370 -25.26 -25.50 5.75
C ARG A 370 -24.12 -24.50 5.90
N MET A 371 -24.10 -23.42 5.12
CA MET A 371 -23.08 -22.38 5.27
C MET A 371 -23.17 -21.67 6.63
N GLY A 372 -24.38 -21.51 7.17
CA GLY A 372 -24.60 -21.00 8.52
C GLY A 372 -24.07 -21.93 9.62
N GLU A 373 -24.23 -23.25 9.45
CA GLU A 373 -23.65 -24.27 10.34
C GLU A 373 -22.12 -24.23 10.31
N VAL A 374 -21.51 -24.21 9.12
CA VAL A 374 -20.05 -24.12 8.96
C VAL A 374 -19.49 -22.82 9.59
N MET A 375 -20.22 -21.70 9.45
CA MET A 375 -19.85 -20.43 10.09
C MET A 375 -19.88 -20.53 11.61
N HIS A 376 -20.89 -21.22 12.17
CA HIS A 376 -21.00 -21.45 13.61
C HIS A 376 -19.92 -22.41 14.13
N GLU A 377 -19.67 -23.52 13.43
CA GLU A 377 -18.60 -24.48 13.75
C GLU A 377 -17.21 -23.84 13.74
N ALA A 378 -16.97 -22.89 12.83
CA ALA A 378 -15.74 -22.12 12.78
C ALA A 378 -15.62 -21.07 13.91
N GLY A 379 -16.62 -20.95 14.80
CA GLY A 379 -16.62 -20.00 15.92
C GLY A 379 -16.82 -18.53 15.50
N ILE A 380 -17.30 -18.29 14.28
CA ILE A 380 -17.42 -16.95 13.71
C ILE A 380 -18.76 -16.33 14.10
N LYS A 381 -18.70 -15.24 14.86
CA LYS A 381 -19.89 -14.46 15.19
C LYS A 381 -20.23 -13.52 14.03
N LYS A 382 -21.53 -13.38 13.72
CA LYS A 382 -22.01 -12.39 12.76
C LYS A 382 -21.64 -11.00 13.25
N THR A 383 -20.78 -10.29 12.53
CA THR A 383 -20.61 -8.84 12.71
C THR A 383 -21.96 -8.20 12.35
N ALA A 384 -22.65 -7.64 13.34
CA ALA A 384 -23.87 -6.88 13.09
C ALA A 384 -23.47 -5.61 12.32
N GLY A 385 -23.85 -5.52 11.05
CA GLY A 385 -23.62 -4.31 10.26
C GLY A 385 -24.30 -3.11 10.93
N GLN A 386 -23.54 -2.05 11.21
CA GLN A 386 -24.08 -0.73 11.50
C GLN A 386 -24.71 -0.17 10.21
N SER A 387 -25.91 -0.62 9.90
CA SER A 387 -26.86 0.18 9.13
C SER A 387 -27.84 0.72 10.15
N SER A 388 -27.62 1.98 10.56
CA SER A 388 -28.58 2.77 11.30
C SER A 388 -29.89 2.84 10.50
N LEU A 389 -30.85 2.01 10.90
CA LEU A 389 -32.26 2.29 10.67
C LEU A 389 -32.60 3.53 11.50
N ILE A 390 -32.43 4.72 10.92
CA ILE A 390 -33.22 5.87 11.31
C ILE A 390 -34.62 5.58 10.75
N THR A 391 -35.46 4.97 11.58
CA THR A 391 -36.91 5.01 11.45
C THR A 391 -37.47 5.38 12.81
N ASN A 392 -37.67 6.68 13.02
CA ASN A 392 -38.96 7.28 13.35
C ASN A 392 -38.86 8.79 13.28
#